data_AF-A0A9W6ULC8-F1
#
_entry.id   AF-A0A9W6ULC8-F1
#
_cell.length_a   1.000
_cell.length_b   1.000
_cell.length_c   1.000
_cell.angle_alpha   90.00
_cell.angle_beta   90.00
_cell.angle_gamma   90.00
#
_symmetry.space_group_name_H-M   'P 1'
#
loop_
_entity.id
_entity.type
_entity.pdbx_description
1 polymer ?
#
loop_
_entity_poly.entity_id
_entity_poly.type
_entity_poly.pdbx_seq_one_letter_code
_entity_poly.pdbx_strand_id
1 'polypeptide(L)'
;MYSLTPTEELNRARAEFDDYEVFELHETSGIPKVVAVVKDACQRPGLSPLVCAATVEELCARLRAQETPERVPLPKRDRTRAYWEPNLPDEHPPGS
;
A
#
# COMPACT_ATOMS: atom_id res chain seq x y z
N MET A 1 4.86 17.26 18.21
CA MET A 1 6.31 17.07 18.04
C MET A 1 6.47 15.85 17.16
N TYR A 2 6.92 16.01 15.92
CA TYR A 2 7.09 14.89 14.99
C TYR A 2 8.46 14.27 15.22
N SER A 3 8.51 12.96 15.46
CA SER A 3 9.78 12.24 15.55
C SER A 3 10.23 11.90 14.14
N LEU A 4 11.31 12.52 13.66
CA LEU A 4 11.91 12.22 12.36
C LEU A 4 12.70 10.90 12.37
N THR A 5 12.89 10.31 13.55
CA THR A 5 13.53 9.01 13.71
C THR A 5 12.49 7.90 13.55
N PRO A 6 12.71 6.92 12.65
CA PRO A 6 11.82 5.78 12.52
C PRO A 6 11.77 5.02 13.85
N THR A 7 10.57 4.60 14.24
CA THR A 7 10.36 3.81 15.47
C THR A 7 11.14 2.49 15.40
N GLU A 8 11.52 1.95 16.55
CA GLU A 8 12.16 0.63 16.61
C GLU A 8 11.27 -0.46 15.98
N GLU A 9 9.95 -0.32 16.09
CA GLU A 9 8.98 -1.19 15.44
C GLU A 9 9.10 -1.17 13.93
N LEU A 10 9.19 0.01 13.32
CA LEU A 10 9.37 0.14 11.88
C LEU A 10 10.72 -0.45 11.42
N ASN A 11 11.78 -0.26 12.19
CA ASN A 11 13.09 -0.86 11.89
C ASN A 11 13.06 -2.39 11.99
N ARG A 12 12.36 -2.95 12.98
CA ARG A 12 12.17 -4.41 13.08
C ARG A 12 11.37 -4.96 11.89
N ALA A 13 10.29 -4.29 11.49
CA ALA A 13 9.50 -4.69 10.32
C ALA A 13 10.36 -4.68 9.04
N ARG A 14 11.20 -3.66 8.84
CA ARG A 14 12.13 -3.60 7.69
C ARG A 14 13.15 -4.73 7.69
N ALA A 15 13.65 -5.12 8.87
CA ALA A 15 14.59 -6.22 8.99
C ALA A 15 13.91 -7.60 8.77
N GLU A 16 12.66 -7.73 9.17
CA GLU A 16 11.88 -8.97 9.03
C GLU A 16 11.44 -9.22 7.58
N PHE A 17 11.00 -8.17 6.87
CA PHE A 17 10.44 -8.27 5.51
C PHE A 17 11.37 -7.68 4.46
N ASP A 18 12.52 -8.32 4.20
CA ASP A 18 13.51 -7.82 3.24
C ASP A 18 13.00 -7.80 1.79
N ASP A 19 11.95 -8.55 1.46
CA ASP A 19 11.29 -8.49 0.15
C ASP A 19 10.51 -7.18 -0.08
N TYR A 20 10.30 -6.38 0.98
CA TYR A 20 9.48 -5.18 0.97
C TYR A 20 10.26 -3.91 1.33
N GLU A 21 9.85 -2.79 0.75
CA GLU A 21 10.16 -1.46 1.25
C GLU A 21 9.02 -0.99 2.16
N VAL A 22 9.33 -0.76 3.45
CA VAL A 22 8.34 -0.41 4.47
C VAL A 22 8.47 1.06 4.88
N PHE A 23 7.36 1.79 4.82
CA PHE A 23 7.27 3.22 5.06
C PHE A 23 6.12 3.57 5.99
N GLU A 24 6.31 4.62 6.77
CA GLU A 24 5.22 5.29 7.49
C GLU A 24 4.85 6.56 6.72
N LEU A 25 3.58 6.69 6.36
CA LEU A 25 2.99 7.84 5.71
C LEU A 25 2.21 8.64 6.74
N HIS A 26 2.58 9.90 6.92
CA HIS A 26 1.80 10.83 7.74
C HIS A 26 0.83 11.58 6.83
N GLU A 27 -0.44 11.19 6.85
CA GLU A 27 -1.49 11.96 6.19
C GLU A 27 -1.84 13.23 6.98
N THR A 28 -2.37 14.24 6.30
CA THR A 28 -2.85 15.49 6.90
C THR A 28 -3.95 15.27 7.95
N SER A 29 -4.61 14.11 7.92
CA SER A 29 -5.59 13.65 8.92
C SER A 29 -4.96 13.31 10.29
N GLY A 30 -3.63 13.24 10.38
CA GLY A 30 -2.89 12.97 11.62
C GLY A 30 -2.81 11.50 12.01
N ILE A 31 -3.47 10.60 11.27
CA ILE A 31 -3.36 9.16 11.48
C ILE A 31 -2.23 8.62 10.59
N PRO A 32 -1.13 8.11 11.17
CA PRO A 32 -0.07 7.50 10.39
C PRO A 32 -0.61 6.22 9.73
N LYS A 33 -0.32 6.06 8.44
CA LYS A 33 -0.56 4.81 7.71
C LYS A 33 0.78 4.16 7.44
N VAL A 34 0.90 2.87 7.71
CA VAL A 34 2.11 2.11 7.40
C VAL A 34 1.88 1.34 6.11
N VAL A 35 2.85 1.40 5.21
CA VAL A 35 2.77 0.82 3.88
C VAL A 35 3.99 -0.06 3.62
N ALA A 36 3.76 -1.24 3.06
CA ALA A 36 4.80 -2.10 2.50
C ALA A 36 4.60 -2.23 0.99
N VAL A 37 5.65 -1.94 0.23
CA VAL A 37 5.69 -2.09 -1.24
C VAL A 37 6.69 -3.19 -1.57
N VAL A 38 6.31 -4.14 -2.41
CA VAL A 38 7.27 -5.19 -2.82
C VAL A 38 8.41 -4.57 -3.62
N LYS A 39 9.65 -4.94 -3.33
CA LYS A 39 10.81 -4.54 -4.13
C LYS A 39 10.68 -5.12 -5.54
N ASP A 40 11.10 -4.37 -6.55
CA ASP A 40 10.99 -4.79 -7.95
C ASP A 40 11.68 -6.15 -8.21
N ALA A 41 12.88 -6.34 -7.63
CA ALA A 41 13.63 -7.59 -7.71
C ALA A 41 12.96 -8.79 -7.02
N CYS A 42 12.01 -8.54 -6.12
CA CYS A 42 11.31 -9.56 -5.33
C CYS A 42 9.90 -9.85 -5.86
N GLN A 43 9.48 -9.22 -6.96
CA GLN A 43 8.16 -9.46 -7.55
C GLN A 43 8.01 -10.92 -7.99
N ARG A 44 7.15 -11.66 -7.29
CA ARG A 44 6.83 -13.05 -7.60
C ARG A 44 5.38 -13.37 -7.27
N PRO A 45 4.78 -14.39 -7.92
CA PRO A 45 3.44 -14.83 -7.59
C PRO A 45 3.32 -15.17 -6.09
N GLY A 46 2.25 -14.69 -5.45
CA GLY A 46 1.98 -14.92 -4.03
C GLY A 46 2.28 -13.74 -3.12
N LEU A 47 3.10 -12.78 -3.56
CA LEU A 47 3.33 -11.54 -2.83
C LEU A 47 2.33 -10.46 -3.24
N SER A 48 1.78 -9.75 -2.27
CA SER A 48 0.96 -8.57 -2.51
C SER A 48 1.88 -7.39 -2.88
N PRO A 49 1.63 -6.68 -4.00
CA PRO A 49 2.51 -5.62 -4.46
C PRO A 49 2.49 -4.38 -3.54
N LEU A 50 1.38 -4.19 -2.84
CA LEU A 50 1.14 -3.09 -1.92
C LEU A 50 0.30 -3.59 -0.75
N VAL A 51 0.74 -3.33 0.47
CA VAL A 51 0.00 -3.61 1.70
C VAL A 51 -0.06 -2.33 2.52
N CYS A 52 -1.26 -1.94 2.93
CA CYS A 52 -1.48 -0.78 3.80
C CYS A 52 -2.10 -1.24 5.12
N ALA A 53 -1.72 -0.58 6.21
CA ALA A 53 -2.25 -0.83 7.55
C ALA A 53 -2.25 0.46 8.39
N ALA A 54 -3.03 0.48 9.47
CA ALA A 54 -3.04 1.61 10.41
C ALA A 54 -1.86 1.57 11.38
N THR A 55 -1.28 0.38 11.62
CA THR A 55 -0.14 0.19 12.53
C THR A 55 0.91 -0.75 11.93
N VAL A 56 2.13 -0.69 12.46
CA VAL A 56 3.21 -1.61 12.07
C VAL A 56 2.83 -3.06 12.41
N GLU A 57 2.22 -3.29 13.57
CA GLU A 57 1.79 -4.63 13.99
C GLU A 57 0.77 -5.25 13.02
N GLU A 58 -0.24 -4.47 12.62
CA GLU A 58 -1.23 -4.91 11.64
C GLU A 58 -0.58 -5.20 10.29
N LEU A 59 0.38 -4.38 9.85
CA LEU A 59 1.13 -4.60 8.63
C LEU A 59 1.90 -5.94 8.69
N CYS A 60 2.63 -6.19 9.76
CA CYS A 60 3.39 -7.43 9.94
C CYS A 60 2.47 -8.65 9.94
N ALA A 61 1.32 -8.59 10.62
CA ALA A 61 0.33 -9.65 10.61
C ALA A 61 -0.18 -9.94 9.20
N ARG A 62 -0.50 -8.90 8.42
CA ARG A 62 -0.93 -9.04 7.02
C ARG A 62 0.18 -9.60 6.13
N LEU A 63 1.43 -9.21 6.32
CA LEU A 63 2.57 -9.72 5.55
C LEU A 63 2.84 -11.20 5.84
N ARG A 64 2.83 -11.62 7.12
CA ARG A 64 2.98 -13.04 7.49
C ARG A 64 1.84 -13.92 6.96
N ALA A 65 0.62 -13.37 6.92
CA ALA A 65 -0.53 -14.08 6.37
C ALA A 65 -0.47 -14.29 4.84
N GLN A 66 0.47 -13.65 4.13
CA GLN A 66 0.64 -13.84 2.68
C GLN A 66 1.34 -15.13 2.30
N GLU A 67 1.81 -15.95 3.25
CA GLU A 67 2.49 -17.21 2.93
C GLU A 67 1.58 -18.26 2.27
N THR A 68 0.28 -18.00 2.09
CA THR A 68 -0.54 -18.85 1.23
C THR A 68 -1.79 -18.15 0.68
N PRO A 69 -1.72 -17.42 -0.44
CA PRO A 69 -2.88 -17.38 -1.31
C PRO A 69 -2.95 -18.75 -1.99
N GLU A 70 -3.93 -19.58 -1.62
CA GLU A 70 -4.60 -20.39 -2.64
C GLU A 70 -4.75 -19.48 -3.85
N ARG A 71 -4.27 -19.91 -5.02
CA ARG A 71 -4.21 -19.09 -6.24
C ARG A 71 -5.59 -18.52 -6.56
N VAL A 72 -5.98 -17.42 -5.92
CA VAL A 72 -7.17 -16.67 -6.26
C VAL A 72 -6.78 -16.01 -7.57
N PRO A 73 -7.35 -16.44 -8.71
CA PRO A 73 -6.99 -15.87 -9.98
C PRO A 73 -7.23 -14.36 -9.88
N LEU A 74 -6.19 -13.57 -10.18
CA LEU A 74 -6.31 -12.13 -10.24
C LEU A 74 -7.54 -11.78 -11.08
N PRO A 75 -8.41 -10.86 -10.62
CA PRO A 75 -9.53 -10.43 -11.43
C PRO A 75 -8.97 -9.90 -12.74
N LYS A 76 -9.28 -10.59 -13.84
CA LYS A 76 -8.89 -10.14 -15.18
C LYS A 76 -9.64 -8.85 -15.46
N ARG A 77 -8.92 -7.85 -15.99
CA ARG A 77 -9.54 -6.61 -16.48
C ARG A 77 -10.67 -6.95 -17.45
N ASP A 78 -11.89 -6.61 -17.08
CA ASP A 78 -13.02 -6.65 -17.98
C ASP A 78 -12.88 -5.51 -18.97
N ARG A 79 -12.62 -5.85 -20.24
CA ARG A 79 -12.44 -4.85 -21.31
C ARG A 79 -13.73 -4.10 -21.65
N THR A 80 -14.88 -4.60 -21.18
CA THR A 80 -16.20 -4.00 -21.42
C THR A 80 -16.64 -3.09 -20.28
N ARG A 81 -15.93 -3.13 -19.14
CA ARG A 81 -16.24 -2.30 -17.97
C ARG A 81 -15.33 -1.08 -17.92
N ALA A 82 -15.93 0.10 -17.92
CA ALA A 82 -15.22 1.32 -17.53
C ALA A 82 -15.03 1.29 -16.00
N TYR A 83 -13.77 1.29 -15.55
CA TYR A 83 -13.41 1.30 -14.13
C TYR A 83 -13.23 2.72 -13.58
N TRP A 84 -13.33 3.71 -14.45
CA TRP A 84 -13.31 5.14 -14.15
C TRP A 84 -14.52 5.76 -14.85
N GLU A 85 -15.21 6.66 -14.17
CA GLU A 85 -16.19 7.51 -14.82
C GLU A 85 -15.42 8.51 -15.70
N PRO A 86 -15.87 8.76 -16.96
CA PRO A 86 -15.26 9.82 -17.74
C PRO A 86 -15.33 11.10 -16.94
N ASN A 87 -14.16 11.72 -16.70
CA ASN A 87 -14.04 13.00 -16.02
C ASN A 87 -15.19 13.90 -16.46
N LEU A 88 -16.05 14.29 -15.53
CA LEU A 88 -16.97 15.39 -15.75
C LEU A 88 -16.12 16.57 -16.26
N PRO A 89 -16.55 17.28 -17.32
CA PRO A 89 -15.80 18.44 -17.79
C PRO A 89 -15.59 19.38 -16.61
N ASP A 90 -14.35 19.83 -16.41
CA ASP A 90 -14.03 20.90 -15.47
C ASP A 90 -14.95 22.09 -15.79
N GLU A 91 -16.01 22.26 -15.01
CA GLU A 91 -16.78 23.50 -14.96
C GLU A 91 -15.91 24.55 -14.27
N HIS A 92 -14.83 24.97 -14.93
CA HIS A 92 -14.25 26.27 -14.69
C HIS A 92 -15.19 27.30 -15.30
N PRO A 93 -15.97 28.07 -14.52
CA PRO A 93 -16.61 29.24 -15.09
C PRO A 93 -15.49 30.14 -15.63
N PRO A 94 -15.56 30.60 -16.89
CA PRO A 94 -14.65 31.65 -17.32
C PRO A 94 -14.91 32.84 -16.41
N GLY A 95 -13.87 33.29 -15.72
CA GLY A 95 -13.94 34.51 -14.95
C GLY A 95 -14.48 35.64 -15.83
N SER A 96 -15.47 36.33 -15.31
CA SER A 96 -15.97 37.62 -15.79
C SER A 96 -16.38 38.43 -14.57
#